data_AF-A0A536NE96-F1
#
_entry.id   AF-A0A536NE96-F1
#
_cell.length_a   1.000
_cell.length_b   1.000
_cell.length_c   1.000
_cell.angle_alpha   90.00
_cell.angle_beta   90.00
_cell.angle_gamma   90.00
#
_symmetry.space_group_name_H-M   'P 1'
#
loop_
_entity.id
_entity.type
_entity.pdbx_description
1 polymer ?
#
loop_
_entity_poly.entity_id
_entity_poly.type
_entity_poly.pdbx_seq_one_letter_code
_entity_poly.pdbx_strand_id
1 'polypeptide(L)'
;MEQLIRLETGLFVQRDGTWNRLGAGTSLDSLLAQPLDEVRRVLEREAKAVDAPAEPKALAPIESQEVWAAGVTYKRSLAARAEEAVSPDPYERVYTAARPELFFKATASRVRGPGDVINIRSDSTWDVPEPELAV
;
A
#
# COMPACT_ATOMS: atom_id res chain seq x y z
N MET A 1 10.84 15.58 4.09
CA MET A 1 10.25 14.22 3.95
C MET A 1 10.18 13.89 2.47
N GLU A 2 10.60 12.68 2.10
CA GLU A 2 10.62 12.19 0.71
C GLU A 2 9.43 11.28 0.44
N GLN A 3 8.73 11.52 -0.67
CA GLN A 3 7.58 10.72 -1.10
C GLN A 3 7.68 10.38 -2.59
N LEU A 4 7.45 9.11 -2.93
CA LEU A 4 7.18 8.69 -4.30
C LEU A 4 5.66 8.69 -4.50
N ILE A 5 5.18 9.48 -5.46
CA ILE A 5 3.76 9.76 -5.67
C ILE A 5 3.41 9.36 -7.10
N ARG A 6 2.33 8.58 -7.25
CA ARG A 6 1.78 8.20 -8.54
C ARG A 6 0.60 9.09 -8.88
N LEU A 7 0.67 9.79 -10.01
CA LEU A 7 -0.40 10.59 -10.59
C LEU A 7 -0.76 10.01 -11.96
N GLU A 8 -1.90 10.40 -12.54
CA GLU A 8 -2.29 9.98 -13.89
C GLU A 8 -1.23 10.34 -14.95
N THR A 9 -0.49 11.42 -14.72
CA THR A 9 0.58 11.89 -15.61
C THR A 9 1.92 11.18 -15.40
N GLY A 10 2.05 10.29 -14.41
CA GLY A 10 3.24 9.49 -14.16
C GLY A 10 3.70 9.51 -12.70
N LEU A 11 4.97 9.14 -12.48
CA LEU A 11 5.59 9.09 -11.17
C LEU A 11 6.37 10.36 -10.84
N PHE A 12 6.24 10.79 -9.59
CA PHE A 12 6.85 12.00 -9.05
C PHE A 12 7.55 11.71 -7.74
N VAL A 13 8.68 12.37 -7.52
CA VAL A 13 9.38 12.39 -6.24
C VAL A 13 9.21 13.77 -5.64
N GLN A 14 8.55 13.84 -4.48
CA GLN A 14 8.42 15.05 -3.70
C GLN A 14 9.43 15.02 -2.55
N ARG A 15 10.34 15.99 -2.51
CA ARG A 15 11.36 16.15 -1.46
C ARG A 15 11.35 17.58 -0.95
N ASP A 16 11.01 17.75 0.32
CA ASP A 16 11.05 19.05 1.01
C ASP A 16 10.33 20.17 0.24
N GLY A 17 9.16 19.84 -0.32
CA GLY A 17 8.33 20.75 -1.12
C GLY A 17 8.71 20.85 -2.60
N THR A 18 9.86 20.34 -3.00
CA THR A 18 10.30 20.29 -4.40
C THR A 18 9.71 19.07 -5.11
N TRP A 19 9.16 19.29 -6.30
CA TRP A 19 8.60 18.25 -7.13
C TRP A 19 9.54 17.91 -8.27
N ASN A 20 9.76 16.61 -8.47
CA ASN A 20 10.50 16.11 -9.61
C ASN A 20 9.68 15.02 -10.30
N ARG A 21 9.62 15.05 -11.63
CA ARG A 21 8.96 14.01 -12.44
C ARG A 21 9.99 13.01 -12.93
N LEU A 22 9.70 11.71 -12.78
CA LEU A 22 10.53 10.64 -13.34
C LEU A 22 10.35 10.55 -14.87
N GLY A 23 11.23 9.80 -15.53
CA GLY A 23 11.24 9.65 -16.99
C GLY A 23 9.90 9.15 -17.55
N ALA A 24 9.57 9.58 -18.78
CA ALA A 24 8.40 9.09 -19.51
C ALA A 24 8.62 7.61 -19.88
N GLY A 25 8.16 6.70 -19.02
CA GLY A 25 8.39 5.25 -19.12
C GLY A 25 8.74 4.59 -17.78
N THR A 26 9.10 5.37 -16.76
CA THR A 26 9.30 4.84 -15.40
C THR A 26 7.94 4.53 -14.77
N SER A 27 7.80 3.30 -14.26
CA SER A 27 6.58 2.82 -13.58
C SER A 27 6.93 2.13 -12.26
N LEU A 28 5.95 1.89 -11.40
CA LEU A 28 6.18 1.13 -10.16
C LEU A 28 6.60 -0.30 -10.46
N ASP A 29 5.96 -0.94 -11.46
CA ASP A 29 6.36 -2.26 -11.95
C ASP A 29 7.84 -2.28 -12.36
N SER A 30 8.27 -1.28 -13.14
CA SER A 30 9.65 -1.22 -13.62
C SER A 30 10.64 -0.95 -12.49
N LEU A 31 10.27 -0.16 -11.47
CA LEU A 31 11.12 0.10 -10.30
C LEU A 31 11.22 -1.13 -9.39
N LEU A 32 10.09 -1.78 -9.08
CA LEU A 32 10.06 -2.93 -8.18
C LEU A 32 10.75 -4.18 -8.77
N ALA A 33 10.92 -4.23 -10.09
CA ALA A 33 11.70 -5.26 -10.76
C ALA A 33 13.24 -5.07 -10.67
N GLN A 34 13.72 -3.94 -10.12
CA GLN A 34 15.14 -3.61 -10.05
C GLN A 34 15.73 -3.80 -8.65
N PRO A 35 17.06 -4.02 -8.55
CA PRO A 35 17.77 -3.92 -7.28
C PRO A 35 17.64 -2.52 -6.64
N LEU A 36 17.67 -2.47 -5.31
CA LEU A 36 17.45 -1.23 -4.54
C LEU A 36 18.41 -0.09 -4.91
N ASP A 37 19.65 -0.39 -5.24
CA ASP A 37 20.64 0.59 -5.65
C ASP A 37 20.33 1.19 -7.03
N GLU A 38 19.76 0.41 -7.94
CA GLU A 38 19.28 0.91 -9.23
C GLU A 38 18.04 1.79 -9.05
N VAL A 39 17.08 1.37 -8.21
CA VAL A 39 15.91 2.20 -7.86
C VAL A 39 16.35 3.56 -7.34
N ARG A 40 17.29 3.60 -6.39
CA ARG A 40 17.84 4.86 -5.87
C ARG A 40 18.46 5.71 -6.96
N ARG A 41 19.25 5.10 -7.86
CA ARG A 41 19.87 5.81 -8.99
C ARG A 41 18.82 6.43 -9.92
N VAL A 42 17.73 5.73 -10.22
CA VAL A 42 16.62 6.26 -11.04
C VAL A 42 15.94 7.44 -10.34
N LEU A 43 15.61 7.29 -9.05
CA LEU A 43 14.96 8.34 -8.25
C LEU A 43 15.83 9.60 -8.08
N GLU A 44 17.14 9.48 -8.21
CA GLU A 44 18.08 10.60 -8.13
C GLU A 44 18.41 11.22 -9.50
N ARG A 45 18.66 10.40 -10.53
CA ARG A 45 19.20 10.86 -11.82
C ARG A 45 18.14 11.23 -12.85
N GLU A 46 17.02 10.53 -12.86
CA GLU A 46 15.98 10.71 -13.89
C GLU A 46 14.89 11.69 -13.46
N ALA A 47 14.92 12.11 -12.20
CA ALA A 47 13.97 13.05 -11.63
C ALA A 47 14.29 14.47 -12.11
N LYS A 48 13.43 15.03 -12.96
CA LYS A 48 13.53 16.42 -13.44
C LYS A 48 12.64 17.33 -12.61
N ALA A 49 13.21 18.44 -12.13
CA ALA A 49 12.45 19.45 -11.40
C ALA A 49 11.28 19.96 -12.25
N VAL A 50 10.10 20.07 -11.62
CA VAL A 50 8.87 20.57 -12.19
C VAL A 50 8.15 21.43 -11.18
N ASP A 51 7.24 22.29 -11.65
CA ASP A 51 6.30 22.97 -10.77
C ASP A 51 5.41 21.94 -10.06
N ALA A 52 4.98 22.29 -8.85
CA ALA A 52 4.01 21.48 -8.13
C ALA A 52 2.74 21.33 -8.98
N PRO A 53 2.21 20.10 -9.15
CA PRO A 53 0.92 19.90 -9.80
C PRO A 53 -0.17 20.71 -9.07
N ALA A 54 -1.03 21.40 -9.82
CA ALA A 54 -2.02 22.31 -9.23
C ALA A 54 -3.04 21.59 -8.32
N GLU A 55 -3.47 20.38 -8.70
CA GLU A 55 -4.39 19.53 -7.95
C GLU A 55 -3.96 18.06 -8.05
N PRO A 56 -2.95 17.62 -7.29
CA PRO A 56 -2.44 16.27 -7.42
C PRO A 56 -3.43 15.26 -6.83
N LYS A 57 -4.20 14.57 -7.69
CA LYS A 57 -4.92 13.38 -7.28
C LYS A 57 -3.97 12.18 -7.23
N ALA A 58 -3.49 11.85 -6.04
CA ALA A 58 -2.67 10.66 -5.82
C ALA A 58 -3.46 9.39 -6.15
N LEU A 59 -2.92 8.57 -7.04
CA LEU A 59 -3.40 7.22 -7.29
C LEU A 59 -2.88 6.28 -6.20
N ALA A 60 -3.49 5.11 -6.06
CA ALA A 60 -2.94 4.06 -5.22
C ALA A 60 -1.47 3.77 -5.59
N PRO A 61 -0.58 3.57 -4.60
CA PRO A 61 0.86 3.34 -4.83
C PRO A 61 1.12 1.89 -5.25
N ILE A 62 0.37 1.39 -6.24
CA ILE A 62 0.42 0.04 -6.78
C ILE A 62 0.07 0.07 -8.27
N GLU A 63 0.63 -0.86 -9.05
CA GLU A 63 0.38 -1.04 -10.48
C GLU A 63 -0.12 -2.45 -10.79
N SER A 64 0.76 -3.43 -11.07
CA SER A 64 0.34 -4.81 -11.33
C SER A 64 0.54 -5.75 -10.13
N GLN A 65 1.04 -5.23 -9.01
CA GLN A 65 1.34 -6.05 -7.83
C GLN A 65 0.07 -6.67 -7.21
N GLU A 66 0.28 -7.81 -6.57
CA GLU A 66 -0.65 -8.39 -5.63
C GLU A 66 -0.50 -7.75 -4.25
N VAL A 67 -1.62 -7.61 -3.52
CA VAL A 67 -1.61 -7.24 -2.11
C VAL A 67 -1.79 -8.49 -1.28
N TRP A 68 -0.83 -8.76 -0.41
CA TRP A 68 -0.90 -9.78 0.63
C TRP A 68 -0.91 -9.12 2.00
N ALA A 69 -1.52 -9.79 2.97
CA ALA A 69 -1.63 -9.29 4.33
C ALA A 69 -1.29 -10.36 5.35
N ALA A 70 -0.86 -9.92 6.53
CA ALA A 70 -0.53 -10.76 7.67
C ALA A 70 -1.43 -10.39 8.85
N GLY A 71 -2.28 -11.32 9.26
CA GLY A 71 -3.21 -11.09 10.37
C GLY A 71 -2.63 -11.48 11.72
N VAL A 72 -3.30 -11.01 12.78
CA VAL A 72 -2.98 -11.31 14.19
C VAL A 72 -1.52 -10.99 14.56
N THR A 73 -0.98 -9.91 14.04
CA THR A 73 0.43 -9.51 14.23
C THR A 73 0.70 -8.74 15.53
N TYR A 74 -0.36 -8.24 16.18
CA TYR A 74 -0.30 -7.49 17.45
C TYR A 74 -1.22 -8.11 18.51
N LYS A 75 -0.84 -8.01 19.79
CA LYS A 75 -1.70 -8.44 20.93
C LYS A 75 -3.10 -7.84 20.87
N ARG A 76 -3.22 -6.57 20.46
CA ARG A 76 -4.51 -5.88 20.33
C ARG A 76 -5.36 -6.46 19.19
N SER A 77 -4.72 -6.90 18.10
CA SER A 77 -5.41 -7.60 17.01
C SER A 77 -5.94 -8.95 17.49
N LEU A 78 -5.15 -9.71 18.26
CA LEU A 78 -5.63 -10.96 18.87
C LEU A 78 -6.85 -10.73 19.77
N ALA A 79 -6.81 -9.73 20.65
CA ALA A 79 -7.93 -9.41 21.54
C ALA A 79 -9.20 -9.04 20.77
N ALA A 80 -9.08 -8.17 19.76
CA ALA A 80 -10.22 -7.79 18.92
C ALA A 80 -10.83 -9.00 18.19
N ARG A 81 -9.98 -9.89 17.64
CA ARG A 81 -10.47 -11.11 16.98
C ARG A 81 -11.13 -12.08 17.95
N ALA A 82 -10.64 -12.18 19.19
CA ALA A 82 -11.29 -12.99 20.22
C ALA A 82 -12.67 -12.45 20.63
N GLU A 83 -12.86 -11.14 20.64
CA GLU A 83 -14.15 -10.49 20.91
C GLU A 83 -15.15 -10.67 19.76
N GLU A 84 -14.67 -10.64 18.51
CA GLU A 84 -15.50 -10.77 17.30
C GLU A 84 -15.80 -12.23 16.91
N ALA A 85 -14.97 -13.18 17.35
CA ALA A 85 -15.07 -14.56 16.93
C ALA A 85 -16.07 -15.38 17.75
N VAL A 86 -16.79 -16.26 17.06
CA VAL A 86 -17.58 -17.33 17.70
C VAL A 86 -16.68 -18.28 18.52
N SER A 87 -15.41 -18.41 18.14
CA SER A 87 -14.38 -19.13 18.90
C SER A 87 -13.01 -18.48 18.72
N PRO A 88 -12.27 -18.16 19.80
CA PRO A 88 -10.94 -17.55 19.73
C PRO A 88 -9.82 -18.53 19.37
N ASP A 89 -10.07 -19.85 19.45
CA ASP A 89 -9.04 -20.91 19.30
C ASP A 89 -8.19 -20.79 18.02
N PRO A 90 -8.77 -20.54 16.82
CA PRO A 90 -7.95 -20.39 15.61
C PRO A 90 -6.97 -19.21 15.68
N TYR A 91 -7.40 -18.08 16.24
CA TYR A 91 -6.57 -16.86 16.31
C TYR A 91 -5.47 -16.99 17.37
N GLU A 92 -5.77 -17.59 18.52
CA GLU A 92 -4.76 -17.86 19.56
C GLU A 92 -3.69 -18.85 19.08
N ARG A 93 -4.11 -19.89 18.35
CA ARG A 93 -3.20 -20.88 17.77
C ARG A 93 -2.26 -20.26 16.75
N VAL A 94 -2.77 -19.40 15.87
CA VAL A 94 -1.92 -18.72 14.88
C VAL A 94 -0.98 -17.73 15.55
N TYR A 95 -1.45 -16.99 16.56
CA TYR A 95 -0.63 -16.02 17.29
C TYR A 95 0.61 -16.64 17.94
N THR A 96 0.50 -17.88 18.42
CA THR A 96 1.60 -18.60 19.09
C THR A 96 2.40 -19.52 18.18
N ALA A 97 1.93 -19.76 16.95
CA ALA A 97 2.59 -20.65 16.00
C ALA A 97 3.83 -20.00 15.37
N ALA A 98 4.80 -20.83 15.00
CA ALA A 98 5.95 -20.38 14.21
C ALA A 98 5.57 -19.97 12.77
N ARG A 99 4.46 -20.52 12.25
CA ARG A 99 3.92 -20.16 10.93
C ARG A 99 2.90 -19.03 11.10
N PRO A 100 3.10 -17.85 10.50
CA PRO A 100 2.16 -16.74 10.61
C PRO A 100 0.92 -16.94 9.74
N GLU A 101 -0.13 -16.15 10.00
CA GLU A 101 -1.23 -15.95 9.05
C GLU A 101 -0.74 -15.14 7.86
N LEU A 102 -0.97 -15.63 6.65
CA LEU A 102 -0.79 -14.86 5.42
C LEU A 102 -1.99 -15.13 4.50
N PHE A 103 -2.56 -14.07 3.94
CA PHE A 103 -3.68 -14.19 3.01
C PHE A 103 -3.58 -13.20 1.87
N PHE A 104 -4.08 -13.60 0.69
CA PHE A 104 -4.23 -12.72 -0.45
C PHE A 104 -5.34 -11.71 -0.17
N LYS A 105 -5.01 -10.41 -0.22
CA LYS A 105 -5.96 -9.33 0.07
C LYS A 105 -6.66 -8.81 -1.18
N ALA A 106 -5.91 -8.51 -2.23
CA ALA A 106 -6.45 -7.87 -3.42
C ALA A 106 -5.53 -7.92 -4.63
N THR A 107 -6.13 -7.86 -5.82
CA THR A 107 -5.46 -7.41 -7.04
C THR A 107 -5.42 -5.88 -7.08
N ALA A 108 -4.46 -5.29 -7.79
CA ALA A 108 -4.34 -3.83 -7.90
C ALA A 108 -5.62 -3.09 -8.31
N SER A 109 -6.42 -3.64 -9.22
CA SER A 109 -7.71 -3.04 -9.66
C SER A 109 -8.74 -2.83 -8.54
N ARG A 110 -8.58 -3.53 -7.42
CA ARG A 110 -9.45 -3.46 -6.23
C ARG A 110 -8.90 -2.54 -5.14
N VAL A 111 -7.68 -2.00 -5.32
CA VAL A 111 -7.07 -1.03 -4.40
C VAL A 111 -7.60 0.38 -4.72
N ARG A 112 -7.66 1.23 -3.70
CA ARG A 112 -8.15 2.62 -3.80
C ARG A 112 -7.09 3.58 -3.31
N GLY A 113 -6.96 4.71 -4.01
CA GLY A 113 -6.01 5.77 -3.65
C GLY A 113 -6.56 6.67 -2.54
N PRO A 114 -5.75 7.60 -2.04
CA PRO A 114 -6.19 8.62 -1.10
C PRO A 114 -7.42 9.39 -1.62
N GLY A 115 -8.47 9.49 -0.81
CA GLY A 115 -9.72 10.19 -1.15
C GLY A 115 -10.67 9.43 -2.08
N ASP A 116 -10.27 8.27 -2.62
CA ASP A 116 -11.18 7.44 -3.39
C ASP A 116 -12.17 6.68 -2.48
N VAL A 117 -13.34 6.36 -3.04
CA VAL A 117 -14.40 5.63 -2.33
C VAL A 117 -14.03 4.15 -2.19
N ILE A 118 -14.07 3.64 -0.96
CA ILE A 118 -14.10 2.20 -0.67
C ILE A 118 -15.53 1.67 -0.72
N ASN A 119 -15.68 0.41 -1.11
CA ASN A 119 -16.99 -0.22 -1.18
C ASN A 119 -17.21 -1.18 -0.02
N ILE A 120 -18.40 -1.12 0.56
CA ILE A 120 -18.92 -2.14 1.50
C ILE A 120 -19.74 -3.12 0.69
N ARG A 121 -19.62 -4.42 1.00
CA ARG A 121 -20.44 -5.43 0.31
C ARG A 121 -21.91 -5.21 0.63
N SER A 122 -22.78 -5.37 -0.37
CA SER A 122 -24.23 -5.16 -0.20
C SER A 122 -24.89 -6.13 0.79
N ASP A 123 -24.23 -7.24 1.11
CA ASP A 123 -24.68 -8.27 2.04
C ASP A 123 -23.96 -8.22 3.40
N SER A 124 -23.08 -7.23 3.62
CA SER A 124 -22.40 -7.05 4.90
C SER A 124 -23.20 -6.12 5.82
N THR A 125 -23.28 -6.50 7.09
CA THR A 125 -23.94 -5.71 8.14
C THR A 125 -22.94 -5.14 9.15
N TRP A 126 -21.66 -5.50 9.05
CA TRP A 126 -20.61 -5.08 9.96
C TRP A 126 -19.25 -5.09 9.26
N ASP A 127 -18.63 -3.92 9.15
CA ASP A 127 -17.36 -3.73 8.47
C ASP A 127 -16.47 -2.81 9.30
N VAL A 128 -15.25 -3.27 9.61
CA VAL A 128 -14.30 -2.53 10.44
C VAL A 128 -13.07 -2.20 9.60
N PRO A 129 -12.62 -0.92 9.58
CA PRO A 129 -11.33 -0.59 8.97
C PRO A 129 -10.19 -1.10 9.86
N GLU A 130 -9.21 -1.75 9.24
CA GLU A 130 -8.00 -2.26 9.91
C GLU A 130 -6.79 -1.41 9.47
N PRO A 131 -6.35 -0.40 10.27
CA PRO A 131 -5.21 0.44 9.91
C PRO A 131 -3.89 -0.31 10.13
N GLU A 132 -3.11 -0.45 9.07
CA GLU A 132 -1.87 -1.24 9.05
C GLU A 132 -0.72 -0.47 8.40
N LEU A 133 0.51 -0.85 8.77
CA LEU A 133 1.71 -0.47 8.02
C LEU A 133 1.92 -1.45 6.87
N ALA A 134 2.04 -0.94 5.64
CA ALA A 134 2.39 -1.72 4.46
C ALA A 134 3.86 -1.48 4.06
N VAL A 135 4.43 -2.44 3.33
CA VAL A 135 5.82 -2.41 2.81
C VAL A 135 5.87 -2.66 1.32
#